data_AF-A0A3G5BS78-F1
#
_entry.id   AF-A0A3G5BS78-F1
#
_cell.length_a   1.000
_cell.length_b   1.000
_cell.length_c   1.000
_cell.angle_alpha   90.00
_cell.angle_beta   90.00
_cell.angle_gamma   90.00
#
_symmetry.space_group_name_H-M   'P 1'
#
loop_
_entity.id
_entity.type
_entity.pdbx_description
1 polymer ?
#
loop_
_entity_poly.entity_id
_entity_poly.type
_entity_poly.pdbx_seq_one_letter_code
_entity_poly.pdbx_strand_id
1 'polypeptide(L)' 'FPAFGIISQVVSTFSHRPVFGYIGMVYAMIGIAVFGFMVWAHHMFTVGLSADAAAFFSTITIFIGVITG' A
#
# COMPACT_ATOMS: atom_id res chain seq x y z
N PHE A 1 4.02 -0.90 7.59
CA PHE A 1 2.92 -0.81 8.57
C PHE A 1 3.29 -0.08 9.87
N PRO A 2 4.39 -0.39 10.58
CA PRO A 2 4.69 0.28 11.86
C PRO A 2 4.86 1.80 11.73
N ALA A 3 5.52 2.24 10.65
CA ALA A 3 5.71 3.67 10.38
C ALA A 3 4.38 4.42 10.24
N PHE A 4 3.39 3.89 9.50
CA PHE A 4 2.06 4.50 9.40
C PHE A 4 1.41 4.68 10.78
N GLY A 5 1.48 3.65 11.63
CA GLY A 5 0.93 3.74 12.99
C GLY A 5 1.61 4.81 13.84
N ILE A 6 2.95 4.86 13.83
CA ILE A 6 3.73 5.86 14.56
C ILE A 6 3.38 7.27 14.05
N ILE A 7 3.39 7.48 12.74
CA ILE A 7 3.08 8.78 12.14
C ILE A 7 1.65 9.21 12.50
N SER A 8 0.66 8.34 12.38
CA SER A 8 -0.74 8.64 12.71
C SER A 8 -0.91 9.03 14.18
N GLN A 9 -0.22 8.33 15.10
CA GLN A 9 -0.27 8.65 16.53
C GLN A 9 0.41 9.99 16.84
N VAL A 10 1.60 10.23 16.29
CA VAL A 10 2.33 11.50 16.47
C VAL A 10 1.50 12.67 15.95
N VAL A 11 0.99 12.57 14.72
CA VAL A 11 0.17 13.62 14.10
C VAL A 11 -1.10 13.86 14.90
N SER A 12 -1.84 12.81 15.29
CA SER A 12 -3.06 12.95 16.09
C SER A 12 -2.79 13.61 17.44
N THR A 13 -1.71 13.20 18.12
CA THR A 13 -1.33 13.71 19.44
C THR A 13 -1.00 15.21 19.37
N PHE A 14 -0.10 15.62 18.48
CA PHE A 14 0.38 17.01 18.44
C PHE A 14 -0.57 17.97 17.70
N SER A 15 -1.50 17.45 16.88
CA SER A 15 -2.57 18.28 16.30
C SER A 15 -3.79 18.45 17.21
N HIS A 16 -3.87 17.70 18.32
CA HIS A 16 -5.05 17.63 19.19
C HIS A 16 -6.34 17.29 18.41
N ARG A 17 -6.22 16.46 17.37
CA ARG A 17 -7.33 15.98 16.53
C ARG A 17 -7.25 14.47 16.37
N PRO A 18 -8.38 13.77 16.26
CA PRO A 18 -8.37 12.35 15.95
C PRO A 18 -7.79 12.10 14.55
N VAL A 19 -7.30 10.88 14.31
CA VAL A 19 -6.88 10.44 12.97
C VAL A 19 -8.05 10.56 12.00
N PHE A 20 -7.87 11.37 10.94
CA PHE A 20 -8.87 11.53 9.89
C PHE A 20 -9.07 10.21 9.15
N GLY A 21 -10.34 9.81 8.98
CA GLY A 21 -10.67 8.60 8.22
C GLY A 21 -10.09 7.30 8.79
N TYR A 22 -10.01 7.16 10.13
CA TYR A 22 -9.42 5.98 10.79
C TYR A 22 -9.84 4.63 10.18
N ILE A 23 -11.14 4.42 9.94
CA ILE A 23 -11.64 3.18 9.32
C ILE A 23 -11.10 2.99 7.90
N GLY A 24 -11.00 4.07 7.11
CA GLY A 24 -10.37 4.06 5.79
C GLY A 24 -8.89 3.70 5.87
N MET A 25 -8.15 4.28 6.82
CA MET A 25 -6.74 3.93 7.07
C MET A 25 -6.57 2.44 7.45
N VAL A 26 -7.47 1.89 8.25
CA VAL A 26 -7.46 0.47 8.63
C VAL A 26 -7.69 -0.42 7.40
N TYR A 27 -8.70 -0.11 6.57
CA TYR A 27 -8.95 -0.87 5.34
C TYR A 27 -7.83 -0.74 4.32
N ALA A 28 -7.23 0.44 4.18
CA ALA A 28 -6.04 0.67 3.37
C ALA A 28 -4.89 -0.24 3.84
N MET A 29 -4.60 -0.27 5.14
CA MET A 29 -3.54 -1.12 5.69
C MET A 29 -3.80 -2.61 5.46
N ILE A 30 -5.04 -3.07 5.63
CA ILE A 30 -5.42 -4.46 5.32
C ILE A 30 -5.23 -4.75 3.83
N GLY A 31 -5.67 -3.85 2.95
CA GLY A 31 -5.48 -3.96 1.50
C GLY A 31 -4.01 -4.09 1.13
N ILE A 32 -3.15 -3.19 1.62
CA ILE A 32 -1.70 -3.25 1.38
C ILE A 32 -1.13 -4.59 1.88
N ALA A 33 -1.61 -5.12 3.01
CA ALA A 33 -1.12 -6.38 3.55
C ALA A 33 -1.48 -7.57 2.64
N VAL A 34 -2.71 -7.61 2.13
CA VAL A 34 -3.18 -8.67 1.23
C VAL A 34 -2.50 -8.58 -0.13
N PHE A 35 -2.54 -7.41 -0.78
CA PHE A 35 -1.99 -7.22 -2.12
C PHE A 35 -0.46 -7.19 -2.13
N GLY A 36 0.20 -6.91 -1.00
CA GLY A 36 1.66 -6.94 -0.88
C GLY A 36 2.28 -8.29 -1.23
N PHE A 37 1.55 -9.40 -1.06
CA PHE A 37 2.00 -10.73 -1.49
C PHE A 37 1.90 -10.94 -3.01
N MET A 38 1.32 -10.00 -3.76
CA MET A 38 1.02 -10.11 -5.19
C MET A 38 1.88 -9.18 -6.08
N VAL A 39 2.93 -8.54 -5.54
CA VAL A 39 3.70 -7.52 -6.29
C VAL A 39 5.17 -7.85 -6.53
N TRP A 40 5.73 -8.90 -5.94
CA TRP A 40 7.18 -9.16 -5.96
C TRP A 40 7.81 -9.12 -7.36
N ALA A 41 7.09 -9.60 -8.39
CA ALA A 41 7.64 -9.72 -9.73
C ALA A 41 7.87 -8.36 -10.43
N HIS A 42 7.40 -7.23 -9.86
CA HIS A 42 7.78 -5.92 -10.39
C HIS A 42 9.28 -5.65 -10.34
N HIS A 43 10.04 -6.34 -9.48
CA HIS A 43 11.49 -6.24 -9.44
C HIS A 43 12.17 -7.03 -10.57
N MET A 44 11.40 -7.82 -11.32
CA MET A 44 11.89 -8.78 -12.31
C MET A 44 11.38 -8.48 -13.73
N PHE A 45 10.84 -7.28 -14.00
CA PHE A 45 10.24 -6.99 -15.30
C PHE A 45 11.16 -7.18 -16.51
N THR A 46 12.48 -7.11 -16.32
CA THR A 46 13.48 -7.25 -17.39
C THR A 46 13.98 -8.68 -17.60
N VAL A 47 13.51 -9.68 -16.83
CA VAL A 47 13.98 -11.08 -16.94
C VAL A 47 13.26 -11.89 -18.03
N GLY A 48 12.38 -11.25 -18.82
CA GLY A 48 11.61 -11.90 -19.88
C GLY A 48 10.26 -12.48 -19.44
N LEU A 49 9.54 -11.79 -18.54
CA LEU A 49 8.16 -12.14 -18.19
C LEU A 49 7.23 -12.03 -19.41
N SER A 50 6.16 -12.84 -19.45
CA SER A 50 5.10 -12.68 -20.45
C SER A 50 4.41 -11.32 -20.31
N ALA A 51 3.86 -10.81 -21.41
CA ALA A 51 3.16 -9.52 -21.42
C ALA A 51 2.00 -9.49 -20.40
N ASP A 52 1.23 -10.57 -20.30
CA ASP A 52 0.12 -10.68 -19.36
C ASP A 52 0.58 -10.65 -17.90
N ALA A 53 1.69 -11.34 -17.58
CA ALA A 53 2.26 -11.31 -16.24
C ALA A 53 2.77 -9.91 -15.90
N ALA A 54 3.51 -9.27 -16.81
CA ALA A 54 4.00 -7.92 -16.62
C ALA A 54 2.85 -6.92 -16.40
N ALA A 55 1.77 -7.03 -17.20
CA ALA A 55 0.58 -6.20 -17.06
C ALA A 55 -0.09 -6.42 -15.69
N PHE A 56 -0.31 -7.67 -15.28
CA PHE A 56 -0.91 -7.99 -13.98
C PHE A 56 -0.12 -7.38 -12.81
N PHE A 57 1.20 -7.67 -12.73
CA PHE A 57 2.03 -7.18 -11.62
C PHE A 57 2.18 -5.66 -11.62
N SER A 58 2.19 -5.03 -12.81
CA SER A 58 2.17 -3.56 -12.93
C SER A 58 0.87 -2.97 -12.39
N THR A 59 -0.28 -3.52 -12.80
CA THR A 59 -1.60 -3.07 -12.34
C THR A 59 -1.75 -3.19 -10.83
N ILE A 60 -1.36 -4.32 -10.23
CA ILE A 60 -1.44 -4.49 -8.76
C ILE A 60 -0.50 -3.52 -8.04
N THR A 61 0.70 -3.28 -8.56
CA THR A 61 1.64 -2.32 -7.96
C THR A 61 1.07 -0.90 -7.96
N ILE A 62 0.45 -0.48 -9.07
CA ILE A 62 -0.23 0.83 -9.18
C ILE A 62 -1.42 0.90 -8.20
N PHE A 63 -2.21 -0.16 -8.10
CA PHE A 63 -3.34 -0.23 -7.17
C PHE A 63 -2.91 -0.06 -5.71
N ILE A 64 -1.79 -0.67 -5.30
CA ILE A 64 -1.20 -0.43 -3.95
C ILE A 64 -0.86 1.04 -3.74
N GLY A 65 -0.38 1.73 -4.78
CA GLY A 65 -0.13 3.18 -4.74
C GLY A 65 -1.36 3.98 -4.38
N VAL A 66 -2.54 3.64 -4.94
CA VAL A 66 -3.81 4.32 -4.66
C VAL A 66 -4.24 4.16 -3.22
N ILE A 67 -4.17 2.95 -2.66
CA ILE A 67 -4.61 2.69 -1.28
C ILE A 67 -3.56 3.14 -0.23
N THR A 68 -2.36 3.52 -0.66
CA THR A 68 -1.33 4.07 0.22
C THR A 68 -1.46 5.59 0.40
N GLY A 69 -1.90 6.29 -0.65
CA GLY A 69 -2.10 7.74 -0.67
C GLY A 69 -3.43 8.17 -0.06
#